data_AF-A0A3D0QFD0-F1
#
_entry.id   AF-A0A3D0QFD0-F1
#
_cell.length_a   1.000
_cell.length_b   1.000
_cell.length_c   1.000
_cell.angle_alpha   90.00
_cell.angle_beta   90.00
_cell.angle_gamma   90.00
#
_symmetry.space_group_name_H-M   'P 1'
#
loop_
_entity.id
_entity.type
_entity.pdbx_description
1 polymer ?
#
loop_
_entity_poly.entity_id
_entity_poly.type
_entity_poly.pdbx_seq_one_letter_code
_entity_poly.pdbx_strand_id
1 'polypeptide(L)'
;MNSRHDRFSFDEVVRLMEVFSDDTGLRNWFRSLQDMTETNRMTHLQSMAAGMRTTRERPELIAAVESLISPDTFRDAIMTVKTIGTI
;
A
#
# COMPACT_ATOMS: atom_id res chain seq x y z
N MET A 1 -5.32 29.22 5.75
CA MET A 1 -4.31 28.20 6.10
C MET A 1 -4.84 26.85 5.65
N ASN A 2 -4.19 26.24 4.66
CA ASN A 2 -4.64 25.02 3.98
C ASN A 2 -4.45 23.79 4.89
N SER A 3 -5.51 23.30 5.51
CA SER A 3 -5.56 21.94 6.07
C SER A 3 -5.65 20.93 4.93
N ARG A 4 -4.49 20.48 4.43
CA ARG A 4 -4.38 19.55 3.31
C ARG A 4 -3.55 18.32 3.67
N HIS A 5 -3.70 17.81 4.90
CA HIS A 5 -2.90 16.69 5.42
C HIS A 5 -3.69 15.49 5.98
N ASP A 6 -5.03 15.53 6.07
CA ASP A 6 -5.82 14.44 6.69
C ASP A 6 -6.77 13.73 5.72
N ARG A 7 -6.41 13.67 4.43
CA ARG A 7 -7.14 12.90 3.43
C ARG A 7 -6.20 12.04 2.59
N PHE A 8 -5.41 11.22 3.27
CA PHE A 8 -5.25 9.83 2.83
C PHE A 8 -6.60 9.12 3.02
N SER A 9 -7.64 9.66 2.38
CA SER A 9 -9.01 9.52 2.85
C SER A 9 -9.50 8.17 2.41
N PHE A 10 -9.76 7.30 3.37
CA PHE A 10 -10.69 6.17 3.35
C PHE A 10 -10.95 5.49 1.99
N ASP A 11 -11.51 6.18 0.99
CA ASP A 11 -11.62 5.79 -0.42
C ASP A 11 -10.38 5.13 -1.05
N GLU A 12 -9.16 5.59 -0.76
CA GLU A 12 -7.95 4.97 -1.31
C GLU A 12 -7.64 3.64 -0.62
N VAL A 13 -7.86 3.57 0.69
CA VAL A 13 -7.74 2.33 1.47
C VAL A 13 -8.84 1.35 1.08
N VAL A 14 -10.08 1.81 0.89
CA VAL A 14 -11.21 1.01 0.41
C VAL A 14 -10.95 0.46 -0.98
N ARG A 15 -10.42 1.27 -1.90
CA ARG A 15 -10.02 0.76 -3.23
C ARG A 15 -8.89 -0.26 -3.12
N LEU A 16 -7.92 -0.04 -2.25
CA LEU A 16 -6.88 -1.03 -1.97
C LEU A 16 -7.51 -2.33 -1.41
N MET A 17 -8.54 -2.21 -0.57
CA MET A 17 -9.30 -3.35 -0.02
C MET A 17 -10.07 -4.12 -1.10
N GLU A 18 -10.76 -3.44 -2.02
CA GLU A 18 -11.48 -4.07 -3.13
C GLU A 18 -10.52 -4.84 -4.04
N VAL A 19 -9.35 -4.29 -4.33
CA VAL A 19 -8.34 -5.00 -5.13
C VAL A 19 -7.79 -6.21 -4.35
N PHE A 20 -7.59 -6.08 -3.03
CA PHE A 20 -7.18 -7.21 -2.20
C PHE A 20 -8.28 -8.26 -2.01
N SER A 21 -9.58 -7.94 -2.08
CA SER A 21 -10.63 -8.97 -1.98
C SER A 21 -10.60 -9.92 -3.16
N ASP A 22 -10.30 -9.39 -4.34
CA ASP A 22 -10.43 -10.09 -5.61
C ASP A 22 -9.12 -10.79 -6.04
N ASP A 23 -7.96 -10.35 -5.53
CA ASP A 23 -6.66 -10.90 -5.92
C ASP A 23 -5.88 -11.54 -4.75
N THR A 24 -5.90 -12.87 -4.71
CA THR A 24 -5.13 -13.67 -3.74
C THR A 24 -3.61 -13.53 -3.90
N GLY A 25 -3.13 -13.36 -5.13
CA GLY A 25 -1.71 -13.15 -5.40
C GLY A 25 -1.22 -11.83 -4.81
N LEU A 26 -2.01 -10.77 -5.00
CA LEU A 26 -1.71 -9.45 -4.45
C LEU A 26 -1.76 -9.44 -2.91
N ARG A 27 -2.73 -10.14 -2.29
CA ARG A 27 -2.76 -10.32 -0.82
C ARG A 27 -1.52 -11.02 -0.30
N ASN A 28 -1.07 -12.07 -0.97
CA ASN A 28 0.11 -12.83 -0.56
C ASN A 28 1.40 -12.00 -0.75
N TRP A 29 1.48 -11.23 -1.84
CA TRP A 29 2.55 -10.26 -2.03
C TRP A 29 2.56 -9.21 -0.91
N PHE A 30 1.41 -8.63 -0.57
CA PHE A 30 1.34 -7.64 0.51
C PHE A 30 1.71 -8.24 1.88
N ARG A 31 1.34 -9.50 2.14
CA ARG A 31 1.75 -10.22 3.36
C ARG A 31 3.25 -10.46 3.42
N SER A 32 3.91 -10.76 2.30
CA SER A 32 5.37 -10.98 2.32
C SER A 32 6.16 -9.72 2.70
N LEU A 33 5.58 -8.52 2.53
CA LEU A 33 6.15 -7.27 3.02
C LEU A 33 6.14 -7.17 4.56
N GLN A 34 5.26 -7.91 5.24
CA GLN A 34 5.19 -7.94 6.71
C GLN A 34 6.36 -8.69 7.33
N ASP A 35 6.90 -9.68 6.61
CA ASP A 35 8.04 -10.49 7.07
C ASP A 35 9.38 -9.75 6.90
N MET A 36 9.38 -8.63 6.17
CA MET A 36 10.56 -7.79 5.98
C MET A 36 10.78 -6.85 7.16
N THR A 37 12.06 -6.57 7.47
CA THR A 37 12.41 -5.43 8.34
C THR A 37 11.89 -4.14 7.73
N GLU A 38 11.60 -3.15 8.56
CA GLU A 38 11.09 -1.85 8.10
C GLU A 38 11.99 -1.21 7.04
N THR A 39 13.30 -1.18 7.28
CA THR A 39 14.27 -0.65 6.33
C THR A 39 14.20 -1.38 4.99
N ASN A 40 14.21 -2.72 4.99
CA ASN A 40 14.16 -3.50 3.75
C ASN A 40 12.85 -3.29 3.00
N ARG A 41 11.73 -3.24 3.73
CA ARG A 41 10.41 -2.96 3.18
C ARG A 41 10.37 -1.59 2.50
N MET A 42 10.85 -0.55 3.18
CA MET A 42 10.90 0.80 2.61
C MET A 42 11.75 0.85 1.34
N THR A 43 12.94 0.25 1.36
CA THR A 43 13.80 0.16 0.18
C THR A 43 13.12 -0.59 -0.96
N HIS A 44 12.42 -1.68 -0.66
CA HIS A 44 11.69 -2.47 -1.66
C HIS A 44 10.55 -1.65 -2.30
N LEU A 45 9.73 -0.98 -1.49
CA LEU A 45 8.62 -0.15 -1.96
C LEU A 45 9.09 1.07 -2.76
N GLN A 46 10.18 1.71 -2.34
CA GLN A 46 10.82 2.79 -3.11
C GLN A 46 11.30 2.31 -4.47
N SER A 47 11.97 1.15 -4.52
CA SER A 47 12.44 0.56 -5.77
C SER A 47 11.28 0.22 -6.71
N MET A 48 10.18 -0.29 -6.15
CA MET A 48 8.97 -0.60 -6.91
C MET A 48 8.31 0.66 -7.48
N ALA A 49 8.11 1.70 -6.65
CA ALA A 49 7.55 2.97 -7.12
C ALA A 49 8.41 3.63 -8.20
N ALA A 50 9.74 3.54 -8.08
CA ALA A 50 10.66 3.99 -9.13
C ALA A 50 10.51 3.18 -10.43
N GLY A 51 10.45 1.84 -10.34
CA GLY A 51 10.22 0.97 -11.49
C GLY A 51 8.90 1.26 -12.21
N MET A 52 7.81 1.45 -11.46
CA MET A 52 6.48 1.78 -11.99
C MET A 52 6.46 3.13 -12.71
N ARG A 53 7.23 4.12 -12.23
CA ARG A 53 7.42 5.39 -12.96
C ARG A 53 8.15 5.19 -14.28
N THR A 54 9.17 4.35 -14.29
CA THR A 54 9.93 4.05 -15.51
C THR A 54 9.07 3.35 -16.55
N THR A 55 8.20 2.42 -16.14
CA THR A 55 7.28 1.71 -17.04
C THR A 55 6.00 2.50 -17.35
N ARG A 56 5.84 3.71 -16.81
CA ARG A 56 4.66 4.59 -16.98
C ARG A 56 3.36 3.91 -16.55
N GLU A 57 3.40 3.21 -15.43
CA GLU A 57 2.20 2.65 -14.80
C GLU A 57 1.19 3.73 -14.41
N ARG A 58 -0.02 3.29 -14.07
CA ARG A 58 -1.11 4.16 -13.65
C ARG A 58 -0.68 5.05 -12.46
N PRO A 59 -0.85 6.38 -12.54
CA PRO A 59 -0.44 7.31 -11.47
C PRO A 59 -1.02 6.96 -10.10
N GLU A 60 -2.28 6.54 -10.05
CA GLU A 60 -2.95 6.07 -8.83
C GLU A 60 -2.27 4.86 -8.17
N LEU A 61 -1.69 3.94 -8.96
CA LEU A 61 -0.97 2.78 -8.42
C LEU A 61 0.40 3.19 -7.87
N ILE A 62 1.09 4.10 -8.55
CA ILE A 62 2.36 4.67 -8.08
C ILE A 62 2.12 5.35 -6.73
N ALA A 63 1.10 6.21 -6.64
CA ALA A 63 0.74 6.89 -5.41
C ALA A 63 0.44 5.90 -4.27
N ALA A 64 -0.34 4.85 -4.52
CA ALA A 64 -0.63 3.83 -3.52
C ALA A 64 0.64 3.15 -2.98
N VAL A 65 1.56 2.75 -3.86
CA VAL A 65 2.84 2.13 -3.44
C VAL A 65 3.72 3.09 -2.65
N GLU A 66 3.77 4.37 -3.05
CA GLU A 66 4.53 5.38 -2.31
C GLU A 66 3.98 5.64 -0.91
N SER A 67 2.67 5.58 -0.78
CA SER A 67 1.98 5.75 0.49
C SER A 67 2.37 4.67 1.50
N LEU A 68 2.54 3.44 1.01
CA LEU A 68 2.96 2.30 1.84
C LEU A 68 4.41 2.40 2.34
N ILE A 69 5.22 3.33 1.83
CA ILE A 69 6.57 3.61 2.36
C ILE A 69 6.45 4.22 3.76
N SER A 70 5.39 4.98 4.05
CA SER A 70 5.11 5.50 5.38
C SER A 70 4.82 4.35 6.36
N PRO A 71 5.56 4.23 7.49
CA PRO A 71 5.34 3.17 8.46
C PRO A 71 3.92 3.15 9.04
N ASP A 72 3.32 4.33 9.25
CA ASP A 72 1.97 4.46 9.80
C ASP A 72 0.92 3.96 8.79
N THR A 73 1.00 4.42 7.54
CA THR A 73 0.10 3.98 6.46
C THR A 73 0.23 2.48 6.19
N PHE A 74 1.45 1.94 6.24
CA PHE A 74 1.67 0.50 6.10
C PHE A 74 1.02 -0.30 7.25
N ARG A 75 1.14 0.18 8.49
CA ARG A 75 0.51 -0.44 9.66
C ARG A 75 -1.01 -0.44 9.53
N ASP A 76 -1.60 0.68 9.13
CA ASP A 76 -3.05 0.81 8.94
C ASP A 76 -3.56 -0.13 7.84
N ALA A 77 -2.82 -0.23 6.73
CA ALA A 77 -3.12 -1.17 5.66
C ALA A 77 -3.05 -2.65 6.11
N ILE A 78 -2.07 -3.02 6.95
CA ILE A 78 -2.01 -4.38 7.53
C ILE A 78 -3.22 -4.68 8.40
N MET A 79 -3.55 -3.77 9.33
CA MET A 79 -4.69 -3.95 10.24
C MET A 79 -6.00 -4.15 9.46
N THR A 80 -6.13 -3.41 8.38
CA THR A 80 -7.24 -3.49 7.44
C THR A 80 -7.30 -4.87 6.75
N VAL A 81 -6.19 -5.34 6.16
CA VAL A 81 -6.13 -6.65 5.48
C VAL A 81 -6.39 -7.83 6.43
N LYS A 82 -5.90 -7.76 7.67
CA LYS A 82 -6.17 -8.79 8.70
C LYS A 82 -7.66 -8.88 9.04
N THR A 83 -8.36 -7.74 9.08
CA THR A 83 -9.79 -7.69 9.38
C THR A 83 -10.62 -8.37 8.29
N ILE A 84 -10.22 -8.25 7.03
CA ILE A 84 -10.94 -8.86 5.90
C ILE A 84 -10.66 -10.36 5.76
N GLY A 85 -9.40 -10.79 5.96
CA GLY A 85 -9.00 -12.18 5.79
C GLY A 85 -9.46 -13.16 6.90
N THR A 86 -10.22 -12.67 7.88
CA THR A 86 -10.76 -13.48 9.00
C THR A 86 -12.29 -13.65 8.90
N ILE A 87 -12.89 -13.31 7.76
CA ILE A 87 -14.31 -13.56 7.44
C ILE A 87 -14.41 -14.80 6.54
#